data_AF-U5QLH9-F1
#
_entry.id   AF-U5QLH9-F1
#
_cell.length_a   1.000
_cell.length_b   1.000
_cell.length_c   1.000
_cell.angle_alpha   90.00
_cell.angle_beta   90.00
_cell.angle_gamma   90.00
#
_symmetry.space_group_name_H-M   'P 1'
#
loop_
_entity.id
_entity.type
_entity.pdbx_description
1 polymer ?
#
loop_
_entity_poly.entity_id
_entity_poly.type
_entity_poly.pdbx_seq_one_letter_code
_entity_poly.pdbx_strand_id
1 'polypeptide(L)'
;MTQNGNIAHQLNYVLPHRFYVEIDGQLTASFSQCSGLGLTFKNNPYNEGGVNEQTRTYLGPVSHTDVTLTHGLTDSSQFIDWAFEALDPARAMTRRNVNILYFNPAGDTVQCWTLIGAVVTGFKGPMLIAKLPEQPQVATEQVVLSCEAIYALKSGGGGAMQVKRDGVGYFGSQYSPNGSASASAPALPLPADEQPLLETVLTAAVPEAALNLAELDTPQALALFEAALSGLPFCEVCP
;
A
#
# COMPACT_ATOMS: atom_id res chain seq x y z
N MET A 1 -0.52 25.86 48.98
CA MET A 1 0.75 25.71 48.24
C MET A 1 0.68 24.45 47.39
N THR A 2 1.20 24.54 46.17
CA THR A 2 1.62 23.47 45.24
C THR A 2 0.61 22.42 44.75
N GLN A 3 0.22 22.54 43.47
CA GLN A 3 0.56 21.52 42.47
C GLN A 3 0.96 22.17 41.12
N ASN A 4 2.03 22.98 41.13
CA ASN A 4 2.75 23.36 39.90
C ASN A 4 3.91 22.37 39.69
N GLY A 5 3.59 21.09 39.50
CA GLY A 5 4.61 20.04 39.53
C GLY A 5 4.41 18.87 38.58
N ASN A 6 3.46 18.94 37.64
CA ASN A 6 3.26 17.88 36.65
C ASN A 6 3.17 18.48 35.25
N ILE A 7 4.28 19.04 34.77
CA ILE A 7 4.42 19.34 33.34
C ILE A 7 4.60 17.98 32.66
N ALA A 8 3.47 17.35 32.33
CA ALA A 8 3.41 16.36 31.26
C ALA A 8 4.09 17.00 30.04
N HIS A 9 5.07 16.31 29.45
CA HIS A 9 5.91 16.83 28.36
C HIS A 9 5.16 17.85 27.51
N GLN A 10 5.56 19.12 27.61
CA GLN A 10 4.98 20.21 26.84
C GLN A 10 4.98 19.76 25.39
N LEU A 11 3.79 19.66 24.77
CA LEU A 11 3.62 19.27 23.37
C LEU A 11 4.51 20.18 22.53
N ASN A 12 5.70 19.70 22.17
CA ASN A 12 6.71 20.50 21.49
C ASN A 12 6.58 20.26 20.00
N TYR A 13 6.48 21.35 19.23
CA TYR A 13 6.47 21.25 17.79
C TYR A 13 7.85 20.84 17.30
N VAL A 14 7.89 19.81 16.46
CA VAL A 14 9.13 19.34 15.83
C VAL A 14 9.23 20.01 14.45
N LEU A 15 10.45 20.39 14.05
CA LEU A 15 10.70 21.05 12.78
C LEU A 15 10.70 20.03 11.62
N PRO A 16 10.13 20.33 10.44
CA PRO A 16 9.88 19.34 9.39
C PRO A 16 11.10 18.96 8.53
N HIS A 17 12.33 19.32 8.94
CA HIS A 17 13.52 19.26 8.09
C HIS A 17 14.37 17.98 8.28
N ARG A 18 13.98 17.08 9.18
CA ARG A 18 14.75 15.87 9.48
C ARG A 18 13.89 14.62 9.32
N PHE A 19 13.98 14.02 8.14
CA PHE A 19 13.33 12.77 7.83
C PHE A 19 14.21 11.90 6.93
N TYR A 20 14.02 10.59 7.00
CA TYR A 20 14.65 9.62 6.12
C TYR A 20 13.61 8.75 5.45
N VAL A 21 13.96 8.23 4.28
CA VAL A 21 13.14 7.27 3.55
C VAL A 21 13.90 5.96 3.52
N GLU A 22 13.18 4.88 3.79
CA GLU A 22 13.71 3.53 3.82
C GLU A 22 12.90 2.66 2.85
N ILE A 23 13.62 1.92 2.01
CA ILE A 23 13.06 0.98 1.04
C ILE A 23 13.85 -0.32 1.16
N ASP A 24 13.16 -1.45 1.19
CA ASP A 24 13.79 -2.79 1.28
C ASP A 24 14.81 -2.95 2.43
N GLY A 25 14.58 -2.28 3.56
CA GLY A 25 15.41 -2.37 4.75
C GLY A 25 16.67 -1.54 4.67
N GLN A 26 16.86 -0.81 3.57
CA GLN A 26 17.98 0.09 3.34
C GLN A 26 17.52 1.53 3.47
N LEU A 27 18.33 2.33 4.17
CA LEU A 27 18.13 3.76 4.25
C LEU A 27 18.54 4.37 2.91
N THR A 28 17.56 4.80 2.12
CA THR A 28 17.77 5.21 0.73
C THR A 28 17.67 6.73 0.65
N ALA A 29 18.84 7.37 0.54
CA ALA A 29 19.04 8.80 0.30
C ALA A 29 18.43 9.80 1.31
N SER A 30 19.04 10.98 1.41
CA SER A 30 18.43 12.12 2.10
C SER A 30 17.52 12.86 1.12
N PHE A 31 16.22 12.85 1.40
CA PHE A 31 15.23 13.55 0.60
C PHE A 31 15.15 15.02 0.99
N SER A 32 14.97 15.88 0.00
CA SER A 32 14.79 17.32 0.19
C SER A 32 13.34 17.66 0.53
N GLN A 33 12.38 16.92 -0.04
CA GLN A 33 10.95 17.17 0.15
C GLN A 33 10.14 15.87 0.04
N CYS A 34 9.13 15.75 0.91
CA CYS A 34 8.09 14.73 0.84
C CYS A 34 6.72 15.42 0.94
N SER A 35 5.80 15.06 0.05
CA SER A 35 4.42 15.57 0.06
C SER A 35 3.43 14.48 -0.34
N GLY A 36 2.14 14.70 -0.06
CA GLY A 36 1.10 13.74 -0.42
C GLY A 36 0.86 12.65 0.62
N LEU A 37 1.40 12.79 1.84
CA LEU A 37 1.09 11.90 2.97
C LEU A 37 -0.31 12.20 3.50
N GLY A 38 -1.32 11.63 2.85
CA GLY A 38 -2.71 11.84 3.20
C GLY A 38 -3.63 10.76 2.66
N LEU A 39 -4.78 10.63 3.32
CA LEU A 39 -5.90 9.82 2.87
C LEU A 39 -7.18 10.64 3.00
N THR A 40 -8.12 10.41 2.10
CA THR A 40 -9.42 11.08 2.09
C THR A 40 -10.53 10.04 2.13
N PHE A 41 -11.48 10.20 3.03
CA PHE A 41 -12.70 9.41 3.05
C PHE A 41 -13.73 10.03 2.12
N LYS A 42 -14.36 9.22 1.27
CA LYS A 42 -15.52 9.69 0.51
C LYS A 42 -16.66 10.04 1.48
N ASN A 43 -17.08 11.30 1.51
CA ASN A 43 -18.18 11.77 2.34
C ASN A 43 -19.51 11.65 1.58
N ASN A 44 -20.44 10.88 2.14
CA ASN A 44 -21.81 10.74 1.63
C ASN A 44 -22.78 11.36 2.64
N PRO A 45 -23.19 12.64 2.46
CA PRO A 45 -24.18 13.27 3.31
C PRO A 45 -25.58 12.70 3.04
N TYR A 46 -26.35 12.50 4.09
CA TYR A 46 -27.73 12.00 4.05
C TYR A 46 -28.64 12.86 4.93
N ASN A 47 -29.73 13.37 4.33
CA ASN A 47 -30.72 14.18 5.03
C ASN A 47 -31.93 13.32 5.40
N GLU A 48 -32.22 13.24 6.68
CA GLU A 48 -33.39 12.53 7.21
C GLU A 48 -34.63 13.43 7.09
N GLY A 49 -35.77 12.85 6.72
CA GLY A 49 -37.05 13.57 6.76
C GLY A 49 -37.46 13.88 8.19
N GLY A 50 -37.93 15.10 8.45
CA GLY A 50 -38.41 15.52 9.78
C GLY A 50 -37.35 16.18 10.67
N VAL A 51 -36.05 16.10 10.31
CA VAL A 51 -34.96 16.80 11.00
C VAL A 51 -34.25 17.74 10.03
N ASN A 52 -34.62 19.02 10.03
CA ASN A 52 -34.08 20.03 9.11
C ASN A 52 -32.80 20.71 9.62
N GLU A 53 -32.40 20.45 10.87
CA GLU A 53 -31.27 21.13 11.52
C GLU A 53 -29.94 20.36 11.39
N GLN A 54 -29.98 19.09 10.96
CA GLN A 54 -28.80 18.22 10.93
C GLN A 54 -28.76 17.35 9.67
N THR A 55 -27.55 17.08 9.19
CA THR A 55 -27.26 16.13 8.11
C THR A 55 -26.42 14.99 8.66
N ARG A 56 -26.77 13.74 8.35
CA ARG A 56 -25.94 12.57 8.66
C ARG A 56 -24.79 12.47 7.67
N THR A 57 -23.64 12.00 8.11
CA THR A 57 -22.48 11.76 7.23
C THR A 57 -22.11 10.29 7.29
N TYR A 58 -22.19 9.62 6.14
CA TYR A 58 -21.69 8.27 5.96
C TYR A 58 -20.32 8.32 5.26
N LEU A 59 -19.38 7.51 5.74
CA LEU A 59 -18.07 7.38 5.15
C LEU A 59 -18.09 6.23 4.14
N GLY A 60 -17.70 6.54 2.91
CA GLY A 60 -17.48 5.57 1.84
C GLY A 60 -16.02 5.11 1.76
N PRO A 61 -15.60 4.59 0.59
CA PRO A 61 -14.24 4.11 0.38
C PRO A 61 -13.17 5.18 0.64
N VAL A 62 -11.98 4.71 1.04
CA VAL A 62 -10.80 5.54 1.25
C VAL A 62 -10.05 5.73 -0.07
N SER A 63 -9.64 6.96 -0.35
CA SER A 63 -8.73 7.30 -1.44
C SER A 63 -7.40 7.77 -0.85
N HIS A 64 -6.31 7.14 -1.29
CA HIS A 64 -4.95 7.50 -0.91
C HIS A 64 -4.40 8.55 -1.86
N THR A 65 -3.71 9.55 -1.33
CA THR A 65 -3.03 10.57 -2.15
C THR A 65 -1.68 10.02 -2.61
N ASP A 66 -1.31 10.31 -3.86
CA ASP A 66 0.02 9.94 -4.36
C ASP A 66 1.11 10.70 -3.62
N VAL A 67 2.14 9.97 -3.18
CA VAL A 67 3.27 10.51 -2.45
C VAL A 67 4.33 10.96 -3.43
N THR A 68 4.68 12.23 -3.37
CA THR A 68 5.76 12.81 -4.17
C THR A 68 6.99 13.00 -3.30
N LEU A 69 8.10 12.42 -3.73
CA LEU A 69 9.39 12.53 -3.07
C LEU A 69 10.39 13.22 -4.00
N THR A 70 11.09 14.22 -3.48
CA THR A 70 12.15 14.95 -4.20
C THR A 70 13.46 14.82 -3.45
N HIS A 71 14.51 14.40 -4.15
CA HIS A 71 15.85 14.23 -3.58
C HIS A 71 16.91 14.84 -4.50
N GLY A 72 18.07 15.14 -3.94
CA GLY A 72 19.24 15.46 -4.75
C GLY A 72 19.73 14.22 -5.49
N LEU A 73 20.39 14.42 -6.63
CA LEU A 73 21.10 13.35 -7.31
C LEU A 73 22.19 12.80 -6.39
N THR A 74 22.12 11.50 -6.09
CA THR A 74 23.07 10.80 -5.21
C THR A 74 23.61 9.56 -5.91
N ASP A 75 24.60 8.90 -5.31
CA ASP A 75 25.16 7.65 -5.83
C ASP A 75 24.17 6.47 -5.76
N SER A 76 23.05 6.62 -5.04
CA SER A 76 22.03 5.58 -4.91
C SER A 76 21.08 5.58 -6.10
N SER A 77 21.17 4.55 -6.94
CA SER A 77 20.28 4.34 -8.10
C SER A 77 18.95 3.66 -7.78
N GLN A 78 18.66 3.29 -6.52
CA GLN A 78 17.52 2.42 -6.19
C GLN A 78 16.16 2.89 -6.74
N PHE A 79 15.85 4.19 -6.68
CA PHE A 79 14.59 4.73 -7.19
C PHE A 79 14.53 4.74 -8.71
N ILE A 80 15.67 5.01 -9.36
CA ILE A 80 15.82 4.94 -10.81
C ILE A 80 15.63 3.49 -11.25
N ASP A 81 16.40 2.56 -10.67
CA ASP A 81 16.33 1.14 -10.99
C ASP A 81 14.89 0.63 -10.81
N TRP A 82 14.23 0.99 -9.70
CA TRP A 82 12.83 0.61 -9.47
C TRP A 82 11.86 1.20 -10.51
N ALA A 83 12.04 2.46 -10.91
CA ALA A 83 11.22 3.09 -11.94
C ALA A 83 11.42 2.43 -13.32
N PHE A 84 12.67 2.12 -13.69
CA PHE A 84 12.99 1.50 -14.98
C PHE A 84 12.70 -0.01 -15.00
N GLU A 85 12.74 -0.69 -13.85
CA GLU A 85 12.26 -2.08 -13.71
C GLU A 85 10.81 -2.23 -14.16
N ALA A 86 9.97 -1.22 -13.91
CA ALA A 86 8.57 -1.23 -14.32
C ALA A 86 8.35 -1.09 -15.83
N LEU A 87 9.38 -0.72 -16.60
CA LEU A 87 9.33 -0.61 -18.06
C LEU A 87 9.70 -1.91 -18.78
N ASP A 88 10.29 -2.88 -18.08
CA ASP A 88 10.68 -4.16 -18.68
C ASP A 88 9.44 -5.06 -18.89
N PRO A 89 9.05 -5.35 -20.14
CA PRO A 89 7.88 -6.20 -20.41
C PRO A 89 8.07 -7.66 -19.96
N ALA A 90 9.31 -8.10 -19.74
CA ALA A 90 9.62 -9.44 -19.25
C ALA A 90 9.50 -9.56 -17.72
N ARG A 91 9.36 -8.44 -17.00
CA ARG A 91 9.36 -8.41 -15.53
C ARG A 91 8.01 -7.91 -15.01
N ALA A 92 7.47 -8.65 -14.04
CA ALA A 92 6.28 -8.18 -13.34
C ALA A 92 6.61 -6.93 -12.52
N MET A 93 5.71 -5.94 -12.54
CA MET A 93 5.85 -4.70 -11.78
C MET A 93 6.07 -5.01 -10.29
N THR A 94 7.21 -4.59 -9.76
CA THR A 94 7.60 -4.84 -8.37
C THR A 94 6.99 -3.79 -7.45
N ARG A 95 6.26 -4.25 -6.42
CA ARG A 95 5.67 -3.39 -5.38
C ARG A 95 6.53 -3.44 -4.13
N ARG A 96 6.77 -2.28 -3.52
CA ARG A 96 7.66 -2.15 -2.37
C ARG A 96 6.94 -1.44 -1.23
N ASN A 97 7.21 -1.84 0.01
CA ASN A 97 6.85 -1.01 1.15
C ASN A 97 7.87 0.11 1.28
N VAL A 98 7.42 1.30 1.69
CA VAL A 98 8.30 2.47 1.88
C VAL A 98 8.01 3.05 3.25
N ASN A 99 9.05 3.22 4.07
CA ASN A 99 8.94 3.88 5.36
C ASN A 99 9.50 5.30 5.26
N ILE A 100 8.78 6.26 5.82
CA ILE A 100 9.19 7.65 5.96
C ILE A 100 9.29 7.92 7.45
N LEU A 101 10.53 7.98 7.93
CA LEU A 101 10.86 8.15 9.34
C LEU A 101 11.13 9.62 9.62
N TYR A 102 10.48 10.16 10.63
CA TYR A 102 10.62 11.54 11.06
C TYR A 102 11.23 11.63 12.45
N PHE A 103 12.20 12.52 12.61
CA PHE A 103 13.07 12.56 13.78
C PHE A 103 12.96 13.88 14.53
N ASN A 104 13.14 13.81 15.85
CA ASN A 104 13.35 14.99 16.68
C ASN A 104 14.79 15.53 16.52
N PRO A 105 15.10 16.71 17.09
CA PRO A 105 16.47 17.23 17.11
C PRO A 105 17.48 16.32 17.81
N ALA A 106 17.05 15.54 18.81
CA ALA A 106 17.90 14.57 19.50
C ALA A 106 18.26 13.33 18.65
N GLY A 107 17.54 13.09 17.54
CA GLY A 107 17.72 11.93 16.67
C GLY A 107 16.79 10.75 16.95
N ASP A 108 15.81 10.89 17.85
CA ASP A 108 14.81 9.86 18.10
C ASP A 108 13.67 9.95 17.06
N THR A 109 13.18 8.80 16.62
CA THR A 109 12.01 8.73 15.73
C THR A 109 10.75 9.18 16.47
N VAL A 110 10.12 10.24 15.98
CA VAL A 110 8.88 10.81 16.52
C VAL A 110 7.66 10.22 15.82
N GLN A 111 7.79 9.92 14.53
CA GLN A 111 6.70 9.42 13.71
C GLN A 111 7.28 8.63 12.54
N CYS A 112 6.62 7.55 12.16
CA CYS A 112 6.90 6.77 10.96
C CYS A 112 5.63 6.67 10.13
N TRP A 113 5.71 6.98 8.85
CA TRP A 113 4.67 6.68 7.87
C TRP A 113 5.11 5.48 7.03
N THR A 114 4.26 4.47 6.94
CA THR A 114 4.51 3.29 6.13
C THR A 114 3.54 3.26 4.97
N LEU A 115 4.07 3.34 3.75
CA LEU A 115 3.35 3.13 2.50
C LEU A 115 3.38 1.64 2.17
N ILE A 116 2.20 1.06 2.00
CA ILE A 116 2.04 -0.37 1.71
C ILE A 116 1.79 -0.58 0.22
N GLY A 117 2.52 -1.53 -0.35
CA GLY A 117 2.35 -1.94 -1.74
C GLY A 117 2.57 -0.79 -2.73
N ALA A 118 3.53 0.10 -2.42
CA ALA A 118 3.80 1.26 -3.26
C ALA A 118 4.30 0.84 -4.64
N VAL A 119 3.97 1.65 -5.64
CA VAL A 119 4.41 1.55 -7.03
C VAL A 119 4.92 2.91 -7.49
N VAL A 120 5.96 2.93 -8.32
CA VAL A 120 6.35 4.15 -9.02
C VAL A 120 5.34 4.43 -10.13
N THR A 121 4.67 5.56 -10.06
CA THR A 121 3.75 6.04 -11.11
C THR A 121 4.35 7.13 -11.97
N GLY A 122 5.42 7.79 -11.50
CA GLY A 122 6.13 8.79 -12.26
C GLY A 122 7.56 8.99 -11.76
N PHE A 123 8.45 9.27 -12.70
CA PHE A 123 9.83 9.66 -12.42
C PHE A 123 10.19 10.88 -13.28
N LYS A 124 10.88 11.84 -12.67
CA LYS A 124 11.37 13.05 -13.33
C LYS A 124 12.83 13.27 -12.93
N GLY A 125 13.71 13.21 -13.93
CA GLY A 125 15.14 13.44 -13.76
C GLY A 125 15.48 14.93 -13.48
N PRO A 126 16.76 15.21 -13.22
CA PRO A 126 17.19 16.56 -12.88
C PRO A 126 17.20 17.48 -14.10
N MET A 127 16.99 18.77 -13.86
CA MET A 127 17.22 19.79 -14.87
C MET A 127 18.73 20.01 -15.02
N LEU A 128 19.27 19.68 -16.20
CA LEU A 128 20.68 19.86 -16.52
C LEU A 128 20.90 21.16 -17.30
N ILE A 129 21.77 22.03 -16.79
CA ILE A 129 22.11 23.31 -17.39
C ILE A 129 23.61 23.29 -17.70
N ALA A 130 23.98 23.53 -18.96
CA ALA A 130 25.39 23.51 -19.37
C ALA A 130 26.18 24.74 -18.87
N LYS A 131 25.49 25.88 -18.66
CA LYS A 131 26.10 27.09 -18.11
C LYS A 131 26.25 26.94 -16.59
N LEU A 132 27.42 27.32 -16.06
CA LEU A 132 27.63 27.41 -14.62
C LEU A 132 26.56 28.35 -14.00
N PRO A 133 25.76 27.87 -13.03
CA PRO A 133 24.72 28.68 -12.43
C PRO A 133 25.34 29.76 -11.52
N GLU A 134 24.69 30.93 -11.48
CA GLU A 134 25.12 32.06 -10.65
C GLU A 134 24.84 31.81 -9.16
N GLN A 135 23.92 30.90 -8.85
CA GLN A 135 23.59 30.45 -7.50
C GLN A 135 23.84 28.94 -7.37
N PRO A 136 24.28 28.46 -6.19
CA PRO A 136 24.45 27.03 -5.95
C PRO A 136 23.09 26.33 -6.05
N GLN A 137 22.90 25.55 -7.11
CA GLN A 137 21.73 24.71 -7.34
C GLN A 137 22.16 23.25 -7.26
N VAL A 138 21.38 22.43 -6.56
CA VAL A 138 21.54 20.97 -6.54
C VAL A 138 20.69 20.38 -7.66
N ALA A 139 21.24 19.41 -8.39
CA ALA A 139 20.47 18.61 -9.33
C ALA A 139 19.49 17.73 -8.54
N THR A 140 18.18 17.87 -8.79
CA THR A 140 17.15 17.15 -8.02
C THR A 140 16.31 16.25 -8.90
N GLU A 141 16.04 15.04 -8.41
CA GLU A 141 15.14 14.07 -9.01
C GLU A 141 13.84 13.99 -8.20
N GLN A 142 12.75 13.71 -8.92
CA GLN A 142 11.42 13.58 -8.33
C GLN A 142 10.83 12.22 -8.71
N VAL A 143 10.33 11.51 -7.71
CA VAL A 143 9.61 10.25 -7.87
C VAL A 143 8.21 10.39 -7.28
N VAL A 144 7.22 9.87 -8.00
CA VAL A 144 5.82 9.82 -7.57
C VAL A 144 5.46 8.37 -7.31
N LEU A 145 4.96 8.12 -6.11
CA LEU A 145 4.58 6.82 -5.62
C LEU A 145 3.07 6.80 -5.39
N SER A 146 2.40 5.78 -5.92
CA SER A 146 1.03 5.46 -5.52
C SER A 146 1.05 4.24 -4.60
N CYS A 147 0.23 4.23 -3.57
CA CYS A 147 0.20 3.17 -2.57
C CYS A 147 -1.22 2.64 -2.36
N GLU A 148 -1.31 1.38 -1.93
CA GLU A 148 -2.60 0.76 -1.63
C GLU A 148 -3.09 1.16 -0.23
N ALA A 149 -2.17 1.43 0.70
CA ALA A 149 -2.50 1.94 2.03
C ALA A 149 -1.36 2.75 2.64
N ILE A 150 -1.70 3.66 3.57
CA ILE A 150 -0.76 4.43 4.38
C ILE A 150 -1.11 4.28 5.86
N TYR A 151 -0.11 4.01 6.69
CA TYR A 151 -0.25 3.92 8.15
C TYR A 151 0.75 4.84 8.84
N ALA A 152 0.39 5.36 10.01
CA ALA A 152 1.21 6.29 10.77
C ALA A 152 1.41 5.78 12.21
N LEU A 153 2.65 5.53 12.60
CA LEU A 153 3.05 5.05 13.93
C LEU A 153 3.90 6.08 14.67
N LYS A 154 3.63 6.29 15.97
CA LYS A 154 4.40 7.24 16.82
C LYS A 154 5.81 6.75 17.15
N SER A 155 6.10 5.46 17.01
CA SER A 155 7.42 4.88 17.25
C SER A 155 7.44 3.48 16.64
N GLY A 156 8.55 3.14 15.96
CA GLY A 156 8.71 1.87 15.25
C GLY A 156 8.85 2.07 13.74
N GLY A 157 10.10 2.19 13.27
CA GLY A 157 10.44 1.93 11.88
C GLY A 157 10.67 0.43 11.72
N GLY A 158 9.74 -0.26 11.05
CA GLY A 158 9.84 -1.69 10.79
C GLY A 158 10.20 -1.93 9.34
N GLY A 159 11.40 -2.46 9.11
CA GLY A 159 11.99 -2.87 7.83
C GLY A 159 11.05 -2.82 6.64
N ALA A 160 11.21 -1.82 5.78
CA ALA A 160 10.56 -1.84 4.48
C ALA A 160 10.99 -3.14 3.76
N MET A 161 10.09 -4.00 3.32
CA MET A 161 10.47 -5.21 2.56
C MET A 161 9.58 -5.34 1.34
N GLN A 162 10.09 -6.04 0.32
CA GLN A 162 9.31 -6.50 -0.83
C GLN A 162 8.06 -7.27 -0.35
N VAL A 163 6.92 -6.97 -0.94
CA VAL A 163 5.62 -7.47 -0.45
C VAL A 163 4.97 -8.41 -1.45
N LYS A 164 4.36 -9.48 -0.93
CA LYS A 164 3.46 -10.36 -1.67
C LYS A 164 2.03 -10.21 -1.12
N ARG A 165 1.03 -10.33 -1.99
CA ARG A 165 -0.37 -10.38 -1.57
C ARG A 165 -0.63 -11.65 -0.75
N ASP A 166 -1.45 -11.53 0.29
CA ASP A 166 -1.96 -12.63 1.09
C ASP A 166 -3.07 -13.40 0.34
N GLY A 167 -3.62 -14.45 0.98
CA GLY A 167 -4.67 -15.29 0.39
C GLY A 167 -6.00 -14.56 0.15
N VAL A 168 -6.17 -13.34 0.69
CA VAL A 168 -7.35 -12.48 0.49
C VAL A 168 -7.05 -11.30 -0.44
N GLY A 169 -5.84 -11.24 -1.03
CA GLY A 169 -5.44 -10.26 -2.03
C GLY A 169 -4.87 -8.95 -1.49
N TYR A 170 -4.67 -8.84 -0.17
CA TYR A 170 -4.10 -7.65 0.48
C TYR A 170 -2.59 -7.77 0.63
N PHE A 171 -1.88 -6.65 0.57
CA PHE A 171 -0.48 -6.61 0.98
C PHE A 171 -0.40 -6.62 2.51
N GLY A 172 0.28 -7.65 3.05
CA GLY A 172 0.51 -7.76 4.49
C GLY A 172 1.26 -6.54 5.02
N SER A 173 0.76 -5.98 6.12
CA SER A 173 1.43 -4.91 6.84
C SER A 173 2.14 -5.49 8.06
N GLN A 174 3.37 -5.05 8.34
CA GLN A 174 4.01 -5.30 9.64
C GLN A 174 3.40 -4.46 10.77
N TYR A 175 2.38 -3.64 10.47
CA TYR A 175 1.68 -2.83 11.45
C TYR A 175 1.00 -3.74 12.46
N SER A 176 1.50 -3.73 13.70
CA SER A 176 0.82 -4.30 14.84
C SER A 176 0.62 -3.17 15.85
N PRO A 177 -0.60 -2.70 16.08
CA PRO A 177 -0.83 -1.62 17.03
C PRO A 177 -0.43 -2.00 18.47
N ASN A 178 -0.23 -3.30 18.76
CA ASN A 178 0.04 -3.84 20.09
C ASN A 178 1.30 -4.74 20.19
N GLY A 179 2.21 -4.70 19.22
CA GLY A 179 3.54 -5.33 19.38
C GLY A 179 3.65 -6.84 19.12
N SER A 180 2.75 -7.44 18.35
CA SER A 180 2.97 -8.78 17.76
C SER A 180 2.79 -8.73 16.25
N ALA A 181 3.86 -9.01 15.50
CA ALA A 181 3.90 -8.93 14.04
C ALA A 181 2.69 -9.57 13.34
N SER A 182 2.36 -9.00 12.17
CA SER A 182 1.24 -9.28 11.25
C SER A 182 -0.15 -8.80 11.70
N ALA A 183 -0.54 -7.61 11.25
CA ALA A 183 -1.95 -7.33 11.02
C ALA A 183 -2.16 -7.10 9.51
N SER A 184 -2.95 -7.97 8.88
CA SER A 184 -3.69 -7.60 7.69
C SER A 184 -4.56 -6.38 8.04
N ALA A 185 -4.80 -5.51 7.06
CA ALA A 185 -5.65 -4.33 7.22
C ALA A 185 -6.97 -4.74 7.92
N PRO A 186 -7.43 -3.99 8.94
CA PRO A 186 -8.70 -4.31 9.57
C PRO A 186 -9.79 -4.14 8.50
N ALA A 187 -10.43 -5.25 8.12
CA ALA A 187 -11.65 -5.19 7.35
C ALA A 187 -12.63 -4.32 8.13
N LEU A 188 -13.02 -3.18 7.56
CA LEU A 188 -14.16 -2.42 8.07
C LEU A 188 -15.36 -3.38 8.10
N PRO A 189 -16.03 -3.57 9.25
CA PRO A 189 -17.23 -4.39 9.29
C PRO A 189 -18.24 -3.76 8.34
N LEU A 190 -18.68 -4.51 7.33
CA LEU A 190 -19.81 -4.12 6.52
C LEU A 190 -21.04 -3.96 7.44
N PRO A 191 -21.88 -2.93 7.24
CA PRO A 191 -23.12 -2.78 8.00
C PRO A 191 -23.99 -4.03 7.83
N ALA A 192 -24.54 -4.52 8.93
CA ALA A 192 -25.19 -5.83 9.05
C ALA A 192 -26.55 -5.98 8.32
N ASP A 193 -26.84 -5.16 7.30
CA ASP A 193 -28.18 -5.08 6.71
C ASP A 193 -28.23 -5.18 5.17
N GLU A 194 -27.14 -5.62 4.53
CA GLU A 194 -27.17 -6.04 3.12
C GLU A 194 -26.47 -7.40 2.93
N GLN A 195 -27.11 -8.46 3.42
CA GLN A 195 -26.99 -9.77 2.78
C GLN A 195 -28.22 -10.01 1.90
N PRO A 196 -28.07 -10.07 0.57
CA PRO A 196 -29.04 -10.76 -0.25
C PRO A 196 -28.41 -11.99 -0.93
N LEU A 197 -28.87 -13.16 -0.50
CA LEU A 197 -29.30 -14.27 -1.35
C LEU A 197 -28.39 -14.63 -2.54
N LEU A 198 -27.24 -15.25 -2.25
CA LEU A 198 -26.51 -16.08 -3.21
C LEU A 198 -26.22 -17.49 -2.66
N GLU A 199 -27.15 -18.01 -1.86
CA GLU A 199 -27.30 -19.44 -1.63
C GLU A 199 -28.63 -19.88 -2.27
N THR A 200 -28.59 -20.38 -3.51
CA THR A 200 -29.63 -21.29 -4.11
C THR A 200 -29.24 -21.78 -5.52
N VAL A 201 -28.12 -21.37 -6.14
CA VAL A 201 -27.72 -21.95 -7.44
C VAL A 201 -26.24 -22.33 -7.46
N LEU A 202 -25.86 -23.40 -6.74
CA LEU A 202 -24.82 -24.33 -7.18
C LEU A 202 -24.87 -25.67 -6.40
N THR A 203 -26.06 -26.24 -6.22
CA THR A 203 -26.22 -27.64 -5.79
C THR A 203 -27.04 -28.38 -6.84
N ALA A 204 -26.36 -28.79 -7.91
CA ALA A 204 -26.74 -29.97 -8.68
C ALA A 204 -25.55 -30.39 -9.57
N ALA A 205 -25.21 -31.67 -9.48
CA ALA A 205 -24.33 -32.43 -10.37
C ALA A 205 -22.81 -32.32 -10.20
N VAL A 206 -22.26 -32.95 -9.15
CA VAL A 206 -21.12 -33.87 -9.31
C VAL A 206 -21.30 -35.02 -8.30
N PRO A 207 -21.34 -36.30 -8.72
CA PRO A 207 -21.47 -37.43 -7.81
C PRO A 207 -20.16 -37.71 -7.05
N GLU A 208 -20.32 -38.08 -5.78
CA GLU A 208 -19.28 -38.64 -4.92
C GLU A 208 -18.55 -39.81 -5.59
N ALA A 209 -17.24 -39.66 -5.76
CA ALA A 209 -16.29 -40.75 -5.75
C ALA A 209 -14.99 -40.24 -5.11
N ALA A 210 -14.83 -40.51 -3.82
CA ALA A 210 -13.57 -40.33 -3.12
C ALA A 210 -12.51 -41.26 -3.72
N LEU A 211 -11.38 -40.71 -4.18
CA LEU A 211 -10.15 -41.48 -4.35
C LEU A 211 -8.93 -40.59 -4.05
N ASN A 212 -8.11 -41.06 -3.11
CA ASN A 212 -6.90 -40.42 -2.59
C ASN A 212 -5.89 -40.06 -3.70
N LEU A 213 -5.51 -38.78 -3.77
CA LEU A 213 -4.55 -38.23 -4.74
C LEU A 213 -3.08 -38.25 -4.26
N ALA A 214 -2.69 -39.29 -3.51
CA ALA A 214 -1.31 -39.42 -3.04
C ALA A 214 -0.47 -40.46 -3.82
N GLU A 215 -1.02 -41.13 -4.85
CA GLU A 215 -0.33 -42.28 -5.48
C GLU A 215 -0.70 -42.48 -6.96
N LEU A 216 -0.54 -41.44 -7.80
CA LEU A 216 -0.78 -41.55 -9.25
C LEU A 216 0.38 -40.99 -10.06
N ASP A 217 1.04 -41.88 -10.80
CA ASP A 217 2.15 -41.63 -11.70
C ASP A 217 1.73 -40.81 -12.94
N THR A 218 2.67 -40.04 -13.46
CA THR A 218 2.51 -38.98 -14.47
C THR A 218 1.82 -39.33 -15.82
N PRO A 219 1.69 -40.59 -16.29
CA PRO A 219 0.96 -40.87 -17.52
C PRO A 219 -0.57 -41.00 -17.36
N GLN A 220 -1.10 -41.24 -16.15
CA GLN A 220 -2.56 -41.45 -15.96
C GLN A 220 -3.35 -40.16 -15.79
N ALA A 221 -2.72 -39.07 -15.31
CA ALA A 221 -3.35 -37.76 -15.20
C ALA A 221 -3.62 -37.10 -16.57
N LEU A 222 -2.79 -37.39 -17.58
CA LEU A 222 -2.92 -36.82 -18.92
C LEU A 222 -4.13 -37.38 -19.68
N ALA A 223 -4.45 -38.67 -19.50
CA ALA A 223 -5.60 -39.31 -20.12
C ALA A 223 -6.95 -38.82 -19.56
N LEU A 224 -7.00 -38.47 -18.26
CA LEU A 224 -8.19 -37.89 -17.63
C LEU A 224 -8.42 -36.43 -18.07
N PHE A 225 -7.36 -35.68 -18.36
CA PHE A 225 -7.45 -34.31 -18.85
C PHE A 225 -7.93 -34.23 -20.31
N GLU A 226 -7.47 -35.14 -21.18
CA GLU A 226 -7.93 -35.22 -22.58
C GLU A 226 -9.40 -35.67 -22.69
N ALA A 227 -9.86 -36.57 -21.81
CA ALA A 227 -11.26 -36.98 -21.77
C ALA A 227 -12.20 -35.82 -21.37
N ALA A 228 -11.78 -34.97 -20.42
CA ALA A 228 -12.57 -33.83 -19.94
C ALA A 228 -12.73 -32.71 -20.99
N LEU A 229 -11.74 -32.52 -21.86
CA LEU A 229 -11.80 -31.52 -22.95
C LEU A 229 -12.74 -31.92 -24.09
N SER A 230 -13.02 -33.22 -24.27
CA SER A 230 -13.91 -33.72 -25.32
C SER A 230 -15.41 -33.56 -25.03
N GLY A 231 -15.78 -33.17 -23.80
CA GLY A 231 -17.17 -33.14 -23.31
C GLY A 231 -17.84 -31.77 -23.23
N LEU A 232 -17.19 -30.67 -23.61
CA LEU A 232 -17.79 -29.33 -23.51
C LEU A 232 -18.57 -28.96 -24.79
N PRO A 233 -19.85 -28.56 -24.70
CA PRO A 233 -20.65 -28.21 -25.86
C PRO A 233 -20.15 -26.90 -26.50
N PHE A 234 -19.94 -26.94 -27.83
CA PHE A 234 -19.71 -25.76 -28.68
C PHE A 234 -20.89 -24.78 -28.56
N CYS A 235 -20.65 -23.59 -27.99
CA CYS A 235 -21.62 -22.51 -28.04
C CYS A 235 -21.59 -21.87 -29.43
N GLU A 236 -22.64 -22.13 -30.18
CA GLU A 236 -22.93 -21.62 -31.53
C GLU A 236 -23.10 -20.09 -31.50
N VAL A 237 -22.47 -19.42 -32.47
CA VAL A 237 -22.62 -17.99 -32.77
C VAL A 237 -24.02 -17.76 -33.37
N CYS A 238 -24.73 -16.73 -32.91
CA CYS A 238 -25.87 -16.16 -33.65
C CYS A 238 -26.25 -14.76 -33.12
N PRO A 239 -26.93 -13.94 -33.93
CA PRO A 239 -26.42 -13.15 -35.05
C PRO A 239 -26.23 -11.67 -34.73
#